data_AF-A0A931N6U3-F1
#
_entry.id   AF-A0A931N6U3-F1
#
_cell.length_a   1.000
_cell.length_b   1.000
_cell.length_c   1.000
_cell.angle_alpha   90.00
_cell.angle_beta   90.00
_cell.angle_gamma   90.00
#
_symmetry.space_group_name_H-M   'P 1'
#
loop_
_entity.id
_entity.type
_entity.pdbx_description
1 polymer ?
#
loop_
_entity_poly.entity_id
_entity_poly.type
_entity_poly.pdbx_seq_one_letter_code
_entity_poly.pdbx_strand_id
1 'polypeptide(L)' 'MTTKATTETLTTKQVAEALGTDAKTLRVFLRASADYTAVGSGKRYAFTTKDVGPMKTRFTKWTKERAAAKAPATPPAE' A
#
# COMPACT_ATOMS: atom_id res chain seq x y z
N MET A 1 3.84 6.02 25.65
CA MET A 1 4.95 5.86 24.69
C MET A 1 5.14 7.18 23.96
N THR A 2 6.29 7.83 24.12
CA THR A 2 6.60 9.13 23.50
C THR A 2 7.26 8.91 22.15
N THR A 3 6.92 9.70 21.12
CA THR A 3 7.90 10.21 20.15
C THR A 3 7.33 11.41 19.40
N LYS A 4 8.02 12.55 19.56
CA LYS A 4 7.84 13.86 18.93
C LYS A 4 7.74 13.77 17.41
N ALA A 5 6.83 14.58 16.87
CA ALA A 5 6.81 15.00 15.48
C ALA A 5 8.05 15.83 15.13
N THR A 6 8.82 15.36 14.14
CA THR A 6 9.66 16.22 13.29
C THR A 6 9.71 15.58 11.91
N THR A 7 9.00 16.19 10.96
CA THR A 7 8.92 15.79 9.53
C THR A 7 8.22 14.44 9.31
N GLU A 8 6.88 14.46 9.30
CA GLU A 8 5.96 13.31 9.34
C GLU A 8 6.07 12.35 8.14
N THR A 9 7.17 11.61 8.10
CA THR A 9 7.28 10.43 7.25
C THR A 9 6.56 9.28 7.96
N LEU A 10 5.38 8.93 7.45
CA LEU A 10 4.61 7.79 7.89
C LEU A 10 5.28 6.50 7.43
N THR A 11 5.35 5.55 8.35
CA THR A 11 5.79 4.19 8.06
C THR A 11 4.68 3.41 7.36
N THR A 12 5.03 2.34 6.64
CA THR A 12 4.04 1.45 6.00
C THR A 12 2.97 0.94 6.96
N LYS A 13 3.30 0.74 8.25
CA LYS A 13 2.33 0.30 9.26
C LYS A 13 1.30 1.39 9.55
N GLN A 14 1.76 2.62 9.80
CA GLN A 14 0.88 3.76 10.06
C GLN A 14 -0.02 4.08 8.86
N VAL A 15 0.52 4.00 7.65
CA VAL A 15 -0.28 4.20 6.44
C VAL A 15 -1.31 3.07 6.28
N ALA A 16 -0.94 1.82 6.57
CA ALA A 16 -1.88 0.71 6.51
C ALA A 16 -3.05 0.89 7.51
N GLU A 17 -2.75 1.32 8.74
CA GLU A 17 -3.77 1.65 9.74
C GLU A 17 -4.67 2.80 9.27
N ALA A 18 -4.10 3.88 8.71
CA ALA A 18 -4.87 5.00 8.16
C ALA A 18 -5.75 4.61 6.96
N LEU A 19 -5.34 3.59 6.20
CA LEU A 19 -6.09 3.03 5.08
C LEU A 19 -7.11 1.97 5.51
N GLY A 20 -7.06 1.49 6.77
CA GLY A 20 -7.87 0.39 7.25
C GLY A 20 -7.50 -0.96 6.64
N THR A 21 -6.20 -1.19 6.38
CA THR A 21 -5.69 -2.43 5.78
C THR A 21 -4.47 -2.96 6.52
N ASP A 22 -3.99 -4.13 6.13
CA ASP A 22 -2.78 -4.74 6.68
C ASP A 22 -1.52 -4.23 5.99
N ALA A 23 -0.44 -4.10 6.76
CA ALA A 23 0.88 -3.74 6.23
C ALA A 23 1.36 -4.74 5.16
N LYS A 24 0.95 -6.02 5.23
CA LYS A 24 1.27 -7.02 4.22
C LYS A 24 0.57 -6.72 2.90
N THR A 25 -0.73 -6.45 2.93
CA THR A 25 -1.52 -6.08 1.75
C THR A 25 -0.99 -4.79 1.13
N LEU A 26 -0.65 -3.82 1.97
CA LEU A 26 -0.08 -2.55 1.51
C LEU A 26 1.25 -2.74 0.79
N ARG A 27 2.16 -3.58 1.32
CA ARG A 27 3.43 -3.90 0.64
C ARG A 27 3.24 -4.54 -0.73
N VAL A 28 2.19 -5.36 -0.89
CA VAL A 28 1.90 -5.98 -2.18
C VAL A 28 1.41 -4.94 -3.19
N PHE A 29 0.54 -4.02 -2.76
CA PHE A 29 0.16 -2.86 -3.56
C PHE A 29 1.38 -2.02 -3.97
N LEU A 30 2.25 -1.70 -3.00
CA LEU A 30 3.46 -0.90 -3.24
C LEU A 30 4.46 -1.58 -4.16
N ARG A 31 4.50 -2.92 -4.18
CA ARG A 31 5.33 -3.67 -5.14
C ARG A 31 4.68 -3.75 -6.53
N ALA A 32 3.35 -3.73 -6.61
CA ALA A 32 2.61 -3.76 -7.86
C ALA A 32 2.55 -2.39 -8.55
N SER A 33 2.71 -1.29 -7.80
CA SER A 33 2.74 0.06 -8.33
C SER A 33 4.18 0.51 -8.58
N ALA A 34 4.47 0.90 -9.82
CA ALA A 34 5.78 1.44 -10.21
C ALA A 34 6.01 2.87 -9.69
N ASP A 35 4.95 3.55 -9.23
CA ASP A 35 4.99 4.92 -8.72
C ASP A 35 5.69 5.04 -7.35
N TYR A 36 5.79 3.94 -6.60
CA TYR A 36 6.34 3.96 -5.25
C TYR A 36 7.72 3.30 -5.23
N THR A 37 8.76 4.12 -5.35
CA THR A 37 10.15 3.66 -5.21
C THR A 37 10.48 3.46 -3.74
N ALA A 38 10.97 2.27 -3.39
CA ALA A 38 11.48 2.06 -2.05
C ALA A 38 12.76 2.88 -1.85
N VAL A 39 12.85 3.63 -0.75
CA VAL A 39 14.00 4.50 -0.48
C VAL A 39 15.13 3.70 0.19
N GLY A 40 16.32 3.79 -0.42
CA GLY A 40 17.59 3.30 0.11
C GLY A 40 17.77 1.77 0.16
N SER A 41 18.92 1.37 0.70
CA SER A 41 19.30 -0.03 0.95
C SER A 41 18.50 -0.61 2.12
N GLY A 42 17.25 -0.99 1.86
CA GLY A 42 16.41 -1.59 2.89
C GLY A 42 14.93 -1.78 2.53
N LYS A 43 14.51 -1.44 1.31
CA LYS A 43 13.10 -1.51 0.88
C LYS A 43 12.15 -0.76 1.83
N ARG A 44 12.61 0.34 2.44
CA ARG A 44 11.78 1.17 3.31
C ARG A 44 10.98 2.10 2.44
N TYR A 45 9.69 2.22 2.71
CA TYR A 45 8.85 3.22 2.05
C TYR A 45 8.66 4.38 3.03
N ALA A 46 8.94 5.59 2.57
CA ALA A 46 8.66 6.82 3.29
C ALA A 46 7.43 7.47 2.64
N PHE A 47 6.35 7.61 3.40
CA PHE A 47 5.14 8.29 2.95
C PHE A 47 4.98 9.58 3.72
N THR A 48 4.34 10.59 3.14
CA THR A 48 3.89 11.75 3.91
C THR A 48 2.39 11.68 4.14
N THR A 49 1.88 12.46 5.09
CA THR A 49 0.43 12.60 5.33
C THR A 49 -0.33 13.04 4.08
N LYS A 50 0.32 13.81 3.18
CA LYS A 50 -0.26 14.26 1.91
C LYS A 50 -0.42 13.13 0.89
N ASP A 51 0.43 12.11 0.95
CA ASP A 51 0.39 10.97 0.02
C ASP A 51 -0.75 10.01 0.37
N VAL A 52 -1.20 9.97 1.63
CA VAL A 52 -2.22 9.03 2.12
C VAL A 52 -3.54 9.18 1.36
N GLY A 53 -3.97 10.42 1.07
CA GLY A 53 -5.21 10.68 0.33
C GLY A 53 -5.21 10.06 -1.07
N PRO A 54 -4.29 10.46 -1.97
CA PRO A 54 -4.15 9.85 -3.29
C PRO A 54 -3.88 8.34 -3.23
N MET A 55 -3.07 7.89 -2.27
CA MET A 55 -2.75 6.48 -2.07
C MET A 55 -3.99 5.66 -1.70
N LYS A 56 -4.92 6.20 -0.91
CA LYS A 56 -6.19 5.53 -0.59
C LYS A 56 -7.04 5.29 -1.82
N THR A 57 -7.13 6.27 -2.72
CA THR A 57 -7.87 6.14 -3.98
C THR A 57 -7.25 5.07 -4.88
N ARG A 58 -5.93 5.12 -5.07
CA ARG A 58 -5.19 4.12 -5.87
C ARG A 58 -5.30 2.72 -5.26
N PHE A 59 -5.16 2.61 -3.95
CA PHE A 59 -5.28 1.34 -3.21
C PHE A 59 -6.68 0.74 -3.32
N THR A 60 -7.73 1.58 -3.23
CA THR A 60 -9.12 1.12 -3.38
C THR A 60 -9.38 0.61 -4.79
N LYS A 61 -8.90 1.33 -5.82
CA LYS A 61 -8.98 0.89 -7.22
C LYS A 61 -8.23 -0.44 -7.43
N TRP A 62 -6.98 -0.52 -6.98
CA TRP A 62 -6.17 -1.72 -7.10
C TRP A 62 -6.81 -2.91 -6.38
N THR A 63 -7.36 -2.72 -5.18
CA THR A 63 -8.04 -3.78 -4.43
C THR A 63 -9.26 -4.32 -5.20
N LYS A 64 -10.04 -3.43 -5.84
CA LYS A 64 -11.17 -3.82 -6.69
C LYS A 64 -10.72 -4.61 -7.93
N GLU A 65 -9.70 -4.11 -8.63
CA GLU A 65 -9.11 -4.80 -9.80
C GLU A 65 -8.56 -6.18 -9.41
N ARG A 66 -7.93 -6.28 -8.24
CA ARG A 66 -7.40 -7.54 -7.74
C ARG A 66 -8.48 -8.49 -7.28
N ALA A 67 -9.55 -8.00 -6.67
CA ALA A 67 -10.71 -8.82 -6.35
C ALA A 67 -11.37 -9.38 -7.62
N ALA A 68 -11.47 -8.56 -8.67
CA ALA A 68 -11.94 -8.99 -9.98
C ALA A 68 -11.00 -10.02 -10.65
N ALA A 69 -9.68 -9.85 -10.52
CA ALA A 69 -8.69 -10.80 -11.04
C ALA A 69 -8.59 -12.11 -10.23
N LYS A 70 -9.02 -12.09 -8.95
CA LYS A 70 -9.01 -13.26 -8.06
C LYS A 70 -10.36 -13.98 -7.99
N ALA A 71 -11.43 -13.40 -8.56
CA ALA A 71 -12.59 -14.18 -8.96
C ALA A 71 -12.09 -15.19 -9.99
N PRO A 72 -12.35 -16.50 -9.79
CA PRO A 72 -11.76 -17.52 -10.63
C PRO A 72 -12.28 -17.31 -12.05
N ALA A 73 -11.39 -16.92 -12.96
CA ALA A 73 -11.36 -17.63 -14.22
C ALA A 73 -11.06 -19.09 -13.83
N THR A 74 -12.11 -19.84 -13.55
CA THR A 74 -12.11 -21.30 -13.61
C THR A 74 -11.29 -21.64 -14.86
N PRO A 75 -10.19 -22.41 -14.76
CA PRO A 75 -9.61 -22.96 -15.98
C PRO A 75 -10.73 -23.74 -16.67
N PRO A 76 -10.99 -23.60 -17.98
CA PRO A 76 -11.68 -24.66 -18.66
C PRO A 76 -10.77 -25.88 -18.43
N ALA A 77 -11.27 -26.82 -17.63
CA ALA A 77 -10.68 -28.15 -17.59
C ALA A 77 -10.82 -28.69 -19.01
N GLU A 78 -9.68 -28.89 -19.66
CA GLU A 78 -9.52 -29.75 -20.83
C GLU A 78 -8.68 -30.96 -20.38
#